data_AF-A0A943QJ11-F1
#
_entry.id   AF-A0A943QJ11-F1
#
_cell.length_a   1.000
_cell.length_b   1.000
_cell.length_c   1.000
_cell.angle_alpha   90.00
_cell.angle_beta   90.00
_cell.angle_gamma   90.00
#
_symmetry.space_group_name_H-M   'P 1'
#
loop_
_entity.id
_entity.type
_entity.pdbx_description
1 polymer ?
#
loop_
_entity_poly.entity_id
_entity_poly.type
_entity_poly.pdbx_seq_one_letter_code
_entity_poly.pdbx_strand_id
1 'polypeptide(L)'
;MLCNLFNNVNVSNKMFILKDAKLCEVLNEENTDLESFTKDLQEKTKETLKNFKGKKVIVKAFSFQPNLNGYKVIANERKEDLKIGFEKLKELCDLKVVVSKEDKELITSLKEFSDVTTVKRIEELNSDKLASKIFSSTDNVLIIDIVDVIRIGQVSKGKIAESFITVYGSAVEGNKVLALKKEATYREIIEAVNGSVDKIAKVVDGGSLNGKQVYNLDNKITSKSRSILFLSNEDLPSNEAYSCINCSKCLRACPEGLNPIKLYDLYKRNEKEEFIKFGGDKCIDCGLCSYVCPSNIEIAQAIKTAKTFK
;
A
#
# COMPACT_ATOMS: atom_id res chain seq x y z
N MET A 1 7.55 -8.44 20.81
CA MET A 1 7.67 -6.97 20.99
C MET A 1 7.64 -6.35 19.60
N LEU A 2 6.43 -6.16 19.06
CA LEU A 2 6.16 -5.94 17.63
C LEU A 2 5.88 -4.45 17.36
N CYS A 3 6.59 -3.88 16.39
CA CYS A 3 6.33 -2.60 15.71
C CYS A 3 5.98 -1.36 16.54
N ASN A 4 7.02 -0.66 17.00
CA ASN A 4 6.94 0.69 17.57
C ASN A 4 7.21 1.81 16.51
N LEU A 5 7.13 1.56 15.20
CA LEU A 5 7.73 2.39 14.11
C LEU A 5 7.41 3.88 14.08
N PHE A 6 6.46 4.34 14.88
CA PHE A 6 5.88 5.68 14.84
C PHE A 6 6.28 6.59 16.00
N ASN A 7 7.15 6.14 16.90
CA ASN A 7 7.43 6.86 18.14
C ASN A 7 8.40 8.03 18.05
N ASN A 8 8.90 8.36 16.86
CA ASN A 8 9.84 9.47 16.72
C ASN A 8 9.23 10.57 15.86
N VAL A 9 8.85 11.68 16.52
CA VAL A 9 8.26 12.88 15.89
C VAL A 9 9.20 13.50 14.85
N ASN A 10 10.51 13.25 14.95
CA ASN A 10 11.51 13.67 13.95
C ASN A 10 11.57 12.77 12.70
N VAL A 11 11.10 11.52 12.80
CA VAL A 11 11.12 10.51 11.73
C VAL A 11 9.77 10.50 10.98
N SER A 12 8.67 10.78 11.68
CA SER A 12 7.29 10.74 11.17
C SER A 12 6.95 11.78 10.09
N ASN A 13 7.83 12.75 9.83
CA ASN A 13 7.64 13.76 8.77
C ASN A 13 8.70 13.68 7.66
N LYS A 14 9.90 13.15 7.93
CA LYS A 14 10.98 13.03 6.93
C LYS A 14 10.77 11.87 5.96
N MET A 15 10.16 10.77 6.41
CA MET A 15 9.99 9.58 5.58
C MET A 15 8.88 9.66 4.51
N PHE A 16 8.08 10.74 4.44
CA PHE A 16 6.71 10.68 3.88
C PHE A 16 6.52 11.35 2.52
N ILE A 17 7.58 11.86 1.91
CA ILE A 17 7.50 12.37 0.54
C ILE A 17 8.53 11.62 -0.29
N LEU A 18 8.05 10.81 -1.24
CA LEU A 18 8.82 10.37 -2.39
C LEU A 18 9.21 11.60 -3.23
N LYS A 19 10.18 12.39 -2.76
CA LYS A 19 10.83 13.41 -3.59
C LYS A 19 11.86 12.71 -4.46
N ASP A 20 11.87 13.07 -5.74
CA ASP A 20 12.90 12.70 -6.71
C ASP A 20 13.12 11.19 -6.93
N ALA A 21 12.08 10.38 -6.68
CA ALA A 21 12.14 8.95 -6.93
C ALA A 21 12.18 8.64 -8.43
N LYS A 22 13.10 7.77 -8.83
CA LYS A 22 13.23 7.25 -10.20
C LYS A 22 12.80 5.78 -10.26
N LEU A 23 12.31 5.35 -11.43
CA LEU A 23 12.13 3.94 -11.70
C LEU A 23 13.48 3.31 -12.00
N CYS A 24 13.81 2.25 -11.26
CA CYS A 24 14.99 1.43 -11.51
C CYS A 24 14.50 0.06 -11.99
N GLU A 25 14.95 -0.33 -13.18
CA GLU A 25 14.76 -1.70 -13.64
C GLU A 25 15.79 -2.58 -12.96
N VAL A 26 15.34 -3.52 -12.14
CA VAL A 26 16.25 -4.39 -11.40
C VAL A 26 15.74 -5.82 -11.52
N LEU A 27 16.68 -6.76 -11.65
CA LEU A 27 16.43 -8.20 -11.70
C LEU A 27 15.68 -8.64 -12.98
N ASN A 28 16.38 -8.57 -14.12
CA ASN A 28 15.94 -9.21 -15.37
C ASN A 28 16.37 -10.69 -15.37
N GLU A 29 15.52 -11.61 -15.84
CA GLU A 29 15.95 -13.00 -16.11
C GLU A 29 16.82 -13.07 -17.37
N GLU A 30 17.84 -13.93 -17.35
CA GLU A 30 18.59 -14.32 -18.54
C GLU A 30 17.80 -15.39 -19.34
N ASN A 31 16.96 -14.91 -20.26
CA ASN A 31 16.52 -15.47 -21.55
C ASN A 31 15.97 -16.91 -21.71
N THR A 32 16.03 -17.85 -20.77
CA THR A 32 15.63 -19.25 -21.08
C THR A 32 14.27 -19.72 -20.54
N ASP A 33 13.77 -19.20 -19.41
CA ASP A 33 12.45 -19.59 -18.85
C ASP A 33 11.32 -18.57 -19.09
N LEU A 34 11.67 -17.38 -19.60
CA LEU A 34 10.77 -16.24 -19.77
C LEU A 34 9.59 -16.50 -20.72
N GLU A 35 9.79 -17.28 -21.79
CA GLU A 35 8.75 -17.48 -22.80
C GLU A 35 7.57 -18.32 -22.28
N SER A 36 7.85 -19.35 -21.47
CA SER A 36 6.80 -20.22 -20.90
C SER A 36 5.98 -19.48 -19.84
N PHE A 37 6.65 -18.73 -18.96
CA PHE A 37 6.05 -17.89 -17.93
C PHE A 37 5.19 -16.78 -18.52
N THR A 38 5.66 -16.15 -19.61
CA THR A 38 4.93 -15.09 -20.32
C THR A 38 3.63 -15.61 -20.92
N LYS A 39 3.62 -16.82 -21.49
CA LYS A 39 2.39 -17.43 -22.07
C LYS A 39 1.35 -17.76 -20.99
N ASP A 40 1.75 -18.35 -19.87
CA ASP A 40 0.85 -18.65 -18.75
C ASP A 40 0.22 -17.37 -18.15
N LEU A 41 1.02 -16.30 -18.00
CA LEU A 41 0.53 -14.99 -17.58
C LEU A 41 -0.42 -14.34 -18.59
N GLN A 42 -0.17 -14.51 -19.89
CA GLN A 42 -1.07 -14.04 -20.94
C GLN A 42 -2.42 -14.74 -20.89
N GLU A 43 -2.44 -16.06 -20.68
CA GLU A 43 -3.67 -16.83 -20.57
C GLU A 43 -4.48 -16.45 -19.32
N LYS A 44 -3.81 -16.37 -18.16
CA LYS A 44 -4.42 -15.90 -16.90
C LYS A 44 -4.97 -14.48 -17.03
N THR A 45 -4.27 -13.59 -17.73
CA THR A 45 -4.74 -12.21 -17.96
C THR A 45 -5.95 -12.21 -18.87
N LYS A 46 -5.98 -13.01 -19.95
CA LYS A 46 -7.15 -13.13 -20.83
C LYS A 46 -8.37 -13.66 -20.07
N GLU A 47 -8.18 -14.63 -19.18
CA GLU A 47 -9.24 -15.13 -18.32
C GLU A 47 -9.73 -14.07 -17.33
N THR A 48 -8.80 -13.33 -16.71
CA THR A 48 -9.11 -12.21 -15.82
C THR A 48 -9.87 -11.10 -16.57
N LEU A 49 -9.52 -10.82 -17.84
CA LEU A 49 -10.21 -9.84 -18.68
C LEU A 49 -11.69 -10.18 -18.91
N LYS A 50 -12.04 -11.48 -18.99
CA LYS A 50 -13.45 -11.91 -19.08
C LYS A 50 -14.25 -11.47 -17.85
N ASN A 51 -13.62 -11.40 -16.68
CA ASN A 51 -14.29 -10.99 -15.44
C ASN A 51 -14.67 -9.52 -15.42
N PHE A 52 -14.13 -8.67 -16.30
CA PHE A 52 -14.47 -7.25 -16.37
C PHE A 52 -15.67 -6.97 -17.28
N LYS A 53 -16.03 -7.90 -18.18
CA LYS A 53 -17.05 -7.67 -19.20
C LYS A 53 -18.39 -7.30 -18.56
N GLY A 54 -18.91 -6.11 -18.90
CA GLY A 54 -20.19 -5.61 -18.40
C GLY A 54 -20.19 -5.21 -16.92
N LYS A 55 -19.03 -5.06 -16.29
CA LYS A 55 -18.88 -4.59 -14.92
C LYS A 55 -18.60 -3.10 -14.84
N LYS A 56 -18.80 -2.53 -13.65
CA LYS A 56 -18.32 -1.20 -13.27
C LYS A 56 -16.92 -1.35 -12.67
N VAL A 57 -15.97 -0.54 -13.07
CA VAL A 57 -14.57 -0.67 -12.65
C VAL A 57 -14.05 0.66 -12.13
N ILE A 58 -13.56 0.65 -10.90
CA ILE A 58 -12.80 1.73 -10.31
C ILE A 58 -11.32 1.41 -10.48
N VAL A 59 -10.61 2.23 -11.24
CA VAL A 59 -9.14 2.20 -11.28
C VAL A 59 -8.61 3.15 -10.22
N LYS A 60 -8.13 2.58 -9.12
CA LYS A 60 -7.59 3.30 -7.98
C LYS A 60 -6.10 3.59 -8.20
N ALA A 61 -5.71 4.86 -8.17
CA ALA A 61 -4.32 5.32 -8.28
C ALA A 61 -3.89 6.14 -7.06
N PHE A 62 -4.20 5.63 -5.85
CA PHE A 62 -3.80 6.25 -4.59
C PHE A 62 -3.73 5.21 -3.48
N SER A 63 -3.17 5.60 -2.34
CA SER A 63 -3.27 4.83 -1.10
C SER A 63 -3.43 5.73 0.13
N PHE A 64 -4.06 5.21 1.18
CA PHE A 64 -4.04 5.74 2.54
C PHE A 64 -2.66 5.57 3.19
N GLN A 65 -1.89 4.56 2.77
CA GLN A 65 -0.51 4.37 3.19
C GLN A 65 0.38 5.40 2.50
N PRO A 66 1.14 6.20 3.26
CA PRO A 66 2.11 7.10 2.67
C PRO A 66 3.16 6.34 1.84
N ASN A 67 3.55 6.91 0.70
CA ASN A 67 4.55 6.37 -0.23
C ASN A 67 4.28 4.98 -0.83
N LEU A 68 3.10 4.40 -0.63
CA LEU A 68 2.80 3.11 -1.22
C LEU A 68 2.71 3.22 -2.76
N ASN A 69 3.30 2.24 -3.46
CA ASN A 69 3.27 2.06 -4.91
C ASN A 69 3.88 3.17 -5.79
N GLY A 70 4.38 4.29 -5.26
CA GLY A 70 5.08 5.29 -6.08
C GLY A 70 4.34 5.69 -7.37
N TYR A 71 3.00 5.78 -7.32
CA TYR A 71 2.11 5.79 -8.49
C TYR A 71 2.51 6.80 -9.57
N LYS A 72 2.94 8.00 -9.16
CA LYS A 72 3.42 9.05 -10.07
C LYS A 72 4.58 8.58 -10.94
N VAL A 73 5.58 7.93 -10.33
CA VAL A 73 6.77 7.43 -11.02
C VAL A 73 6.36 6.35 -12.02
N ILE A 74 5.59 5.35 -11.57
CA ILE A 74 5.17 4.24 -12.42
C ILE A 74 4.33 4.75 -13.61
N ALA A 75 3.32 5.57 -13.34
CA ALA A 75 2.41 6.05 -14.38
C ALA A 75 3.14 6.87 -15.45
N ASN A 76 4.15 7.67 -15.05
CA ASN A 76 4.94 8.47 -15.99
C ASN A 76 5.94 7.63 -16.80
N GLU A 77 6.56 6.62 -16.20
CA GLU A 77 7.57 5.77 -16.85
C GLU A 77 6.97 4.62 -17.69
N ARG A 78 5.71 4.26 -17.44
CA ARG A 78 4.96 3.21 -18.15
C ARG A 78 3.73 3.74 -18.88
N LYS A 79 3.77 4.99 -19.35
CA LYS A 79 2.66 5.66 -20.05
C LYS A 79 2.07 4.86 -21.21
N GLU A 80 2.94 4.26 -22.02
CA GLU A 80 2.51 3.51 -23.20
C GLU A 80 1.76 2.22 -22.82
N ASP A 81 2.24 1.50 -21.81
CA ASP A 81 1.56 0.32 -21.29
C ASP A 81 0.23 0.71 -20.61
N LEU A 82 0.24 1.82 -19.86
CA LEU A 82 -0.96 2.38 -19.23
C LEU A 82 -2.03 2.75 -20.27
N LYS A 83 -1.63 3.37 -21.38
CA LYS A 83 -2.52 3.72 -22.50
C LYS A 83 -3.26 2.50 -23.04
N ILE A 84 -2.51 1.46 -23.39
CA ILE A 84 -3.06 0.22 -23.95
C ILE A 84 -3.95 -0.50 -22.94
N GLY A 85 -3.55 -0.53 -21.67
CA GLY A 85 -4.36 -1.09 -20.59
C GLY A 85 -5.73 -0.40 -20.47
N PHE A 86 -5.75 0.93 -20.51
CA PHE A 86 -7.00 1.69 -20.50
C PHE A 86 -7.86 1.45 -21.75
N GLU A 87 -7.26 1.42 -22.94
CA GLU A 87 -7.98 1.11 -24.19
C GLU A 87 -8.68 -0.25 -24.08
N LYS A 88 -7.95 -1.28 -23.60
CA LYS A 88 -8.51 -2.63 -23.41
C LYS A 88 -9.64 -2.68 -22.38
N LEU A 89 -9.50 -1.97 -21.26
CA LEU A 89 -10.54 -1.98 -20.22
C LEU A 89 -11.80 -1.22 -20.66
N LYS A 90 -11.65 -0.08 -21.35
CA LYS A 90 -12.79 0.71 -21.85
C LYS A 90 -13.64 -0.05 -22.88
N GLU A 91 -13.06 -0.98 -23.64
CA GLU A 91 -13.79 -1.88 -24.53
C GLU A 91 -14.69 -2.89 -23.78
N LEU A 92 -14.41 -3.15 -22.51
CA LEU A 92 -15.01 -4.25 -21.75
C LEU A 92 -15.94 -3.79 -20.62
N CYS A 93 -15.72 -2.61 -20.04
CA CYS A 93 -16.35 -2.20 -18.79
C CYS A 93 -16.62 -0.69 -18.70
N ASP A 94 -17.52 -0.30 -17.80
CA ASP A 94 -17.73 1.10 -17.41
C ASP A 94 -16.66 1.48 -16.39
N LEU A 95 -15.67 2.27 -16.83
CA LEU A 95 -14.44 2.54 -16.09
C LEU A 95 -14.40 3.98 -15.56
N LYS A 96 -14.03 4.13 -14.28
CA LYS A 96 -13.74 5.41 -13.64
C LYS A 96 -12.38 5.39 -12.96
N VAL A 97 -11.54 6.37 -13.27
CA VAL A 97 -10.24 6.54 -12.62
C VAL A 97 -10.41 7.41 -11.38
N VAL A 98 -9.85 6.94 -10.26
CA VAL A 98 -9.97 7.61 -8.96
C VAL A 98 -8.59 7.88 -8.38
N VAL A 99 -8.36 9.14 -8.00
CA VAL A 99 -7.08 9.63 -7.50
C VAL A 99 -7.29 10.41 -6.20
N SER A 100 -6.27 10.45 -5.35
CA SER A 100 -6.25 11.32 -4.17
C SER A 100 -6.28 12.79 -4.60
N LYS A 101 -7.14 13.60 -3.98
CA LYS A 101 -7.23 15.05 -4.24
C LYS A 101 -5.94 15.81 -3.93
N GLU A 102 -5.07 15.21 -3.12
CA GLU A 102 -3.77 15.76 -2.73
C GLU A 102 -2.71 15.60 -3.85
N ASP A 103 -2.85 14.62 -4.75
CA ASP A 103 -1.87 14.31 -5.80
C ASP A 103 -2.18 15.03 -7.13
N LYS A 104 -2.02 16.37 -7.12
CA LYS A 104 -2.33 17.25 -8.27
C LYS A 104 -1.64 16.85 -9.57
N GLU A 105 -0.37 16.44 -9.49
CA GLU A 105 0.39 16.04 -10.68
C GLU A 105 -0.13 14.75 -11.30
N LEU A 106 -0.45 13.74 -10.46
CA LEU A 106 -1.00 12.48 -10.95
C LEU A 106 -2.39 12.68 -11.56
N ILE A 107 -3.19 13.58 -10.99
CA ILE A 107 -4.48 13.99 -11.59
C ILE A 107 -4.26 14.53 -13.01
N THR A 108 -3.27 15.41 -13.21
CA THR A 108 -2.95 15.96 -14.53
C THR A 108 -2.47 14.87 -15.49
N SER A 109 -1.54 14.01 -15.05
CA SER A 109 -1.05 12.90 -15.89
C SER A 109 -2.17 11.96 -16.32
N LEU A 110 -3.10 11.60 -15.42
CA LEU A 110 -4.10 10.58 -15.73
C LEU A 110 -5.30 11.09 -16.54
N LYS A 111 -5.52 12.41 -16.57
CA LYS A 111 -6.53 13.04 -17.44
C LYS A 111 -6.28 12.79 -18.93
N GLU A 112 -5.04 12.50 -19.33
CA GLU A 112 -4.73 12.14 -20.72
C GLU A 112 -5.34 10.79 -21.14
N PHE A 113 -5.63 9.91 -20.17
CA PHE A 113 -6.17 8.58 -20.43
C PHE A 113 -7.67 8.46 -20.14
N SER A 114 -8.21 9.15 -19.14
CA SER A 114 -9.62 9.03 -18.74
C SER A 114 -10.04 10.19 -17.84
N ASP A 115 -11.35 10.40 -17.70
CA ASP A 115 -11.88 11.29 -16.67
C ASP A 115 -11.46 10.80 -15.27
N VAL A 116 -10.95 11.74 -14.47
CA VAL A 116 -10.42 11.50 -13.13
C VAL A 116 -11.38 12.06 -12.09
N THR A 117 -11.87 11.18 -11.21
CA THR A 117 -12.59 11.57 -10.00
C THR A 117 -11.62 11.65 -8.82
N THR A 118 -11.79 12.66 -7.96
CA THR A 118 -10.90 12.84 -6.81
C THR A 118 -11.57 12.49 -5.48
N VAL A 119 -10.81 11.88 -4.58
CA VAL A 119 -11.27 11.46 -3.24
C VAL A 119 -10.22 11.76 -2.18
N LYS A 120 -10.61 11.67 -0.89
CA LYS A 120 -9.62 11.65 0.20
C LYS A 120 -8.98 10.27 0.26
N ARG A 121 -7.68 10.20 0.57
CA ARG A 121 -6.95 8.92 0.72
C ARG A 121 -7.61 7.92 1.67
N ILE A 122 -8.22 8.42 2.75
CA ILE A 122 -8.92 7.60 3.76
C ILE A 122 -10.06 6.76 3.16
N GLU A 123 -10.63 7.15 2.01
CA GLU A 123 -11.70 6.41 1.36
C GLU A 123 -11.24 5.07 0.77
N GLU A 124 -9.92 4.83 0.65
CA GLU A 124 -9.39 3.51 0.31
C GLU A 124 -9.79 2.44 1.34
N LEU A 125 -9.95 2.83 2.61
CA LEU A 125 -10.19 1.89 3.71
C LEU A 125 -11.61 1.30 3.72
N ASN A 126 -12.52 1.80 2.87
CA ASN A 126 -13.88 1.30 2.78
C ASN A 126 -14.31 1.20 1.31
N SER A 127 -14.19 -0.01 0.76
CA SER A 127 -14.50 -0.32 -0.64
C SER A 127 -15.93 0.03 -1.01
N ASP A 128 -16.89 -0.26 -0.14
CA ASP A 128 -18.32 -0.10 -0.41
C ASP A 128 -18.71 1.37 -0.43
N LYS A 129 -18.14 2.16 0.47
CA LYS A 129 -18.30 3.62 0.49
C LYS A 129 -17.66 4.25 -0.75
N LEU A 130 -16.48 3.77 -1.15
CA LEU A 130 -15.82 4.23 -2.37
C LEU A 130 -16.68 3.89 -3.61
N ALA A 131 -17.14 2.64 -3.72
CA ALA A 131 -18.01 2.18 -4.81
C ALA A 131 -19.31 2.99 -4.88
N SER A 132 -20.01 3.14 -3.75
CA SER A 132 -21.23 3.93 -3.64
C SER A 132 -21.01 5.38 -4.05
N LYS A 133 -19.88 5.99 -3.66
CA LYS A 133 -19.59 7.38 -4.02
C LYS A 133 -19.32 7.57 -5.51
N ILE A 134 -18.65 6.60 -6.15
CA ILE A 134 -18.21 6.71 -7.54
C ILE A 134 -19.29 6.25 -8.53
N PHE A 135 -20.06 5.23 -8.18
CA PHE A 135 -21.07 4.60 -9.05
C PHE A 135 -22.50 4.65 -8.50
N SER A 136 -22.74 5.27 -7.34
CA SER A 136 -24.05 5.28 -6.66
C SER A 136 -24.60 3.87 -6.38
N SER A 137 -23.72 2.87 -6.33
CA SER A 137 -24.05 1.46 -6.14
C SER A 137 -22.78 0.70 -5.78
N THR A 138 -22.92 -0.37 -5.00
CA THR A 138 -21.87 -1.35 -4.70
C THR A 138 -21.95 -2.58 -5.61
N ASP A 139 -23.05 -2.73 -6.35
CA ASP A 139 -23.35 -3.93 -7.12
C ASP A 139 -22.49 -3.99 -8.38
N ASN A 140 -21.82 -5.13 -8.55
CA ASN A 140 -20.99 -5.43 -9.72
C ASN A 140 -19.87 -4.39 -9.96
N VAL A 141 -19.37 -3.78 -8.88
CA VAL A 141 -18.22 -2.86 -8.91
C VAL A 141 -16.95 -3.62 -8.57
N LEU A 142 -15.97 -3.58 -9.48
CA LEU A 142 -14.61 -4.04 -9.23
C LEU A 142 -13.72 -2.84 -8.93
N ILE A 143 -12.84 -2.97 -7.93
CA ILE A 143 -11.80 -1.98 -7.65
C ILE A 143 -10.46 -2.63 -7.97
N ILE A 144 -9.73 -2.04 -8.92
CA ILE A 144 -8.39 -2.49 -9.31
C ILE A 144 -7.37 -1.38 -9.09
N ASP A 145 -6.11 -1.75 -8.97
CA ASP A 145 -5.01 -0.80 -8.83
C ASP A 145 -4.54 -0.35 -10.21
N ILE A 146 -4.05 0.88 -10.36
CA ILE A 146 -3.50 1.36 -11.63
C ILE A 146 -2.32 0.51 -12.13
N VAL A 147 -1.58 -0.14 -11.23
CA VAL A 147 -0.54 -1.11 -11.59
C VAL A 147 -1.14 -2.29 -12.37
N ASP A 148 -2.37 -2.71 -12.05
CA ASP A 148 -3.03 -3.80 -12.77
C ASP A 148 -3.37 -3.39 -14.21
N VAL A 149 -3.73 -2.12 -14.42
CA VAL A 149 -3.95 -1.55 -15.77
C VAL A 149 -2.66 -1.58 -16.60
N ILE A 150 -1.53 -1.20 -16.00
CA ILE A 150 -0.22 -1.26 -16.66
C ILE A 150 0.13 -2.70 -17.04
N ARG A 151 -0.09 -3.66 -16.13
CA ARG A 151 0.15 -5.09 -16.39
C ARG A 151 -0.72 -5.62 -17.53
N ILE A 152 -2.00 -5.23 -17.59
CA ILE A 152 -2.88 -5.57 -18.71
C ILE A 152 -2.31 -5.04 -20.03
N GLY A 153 -1.81 -3.81 -20.04
CA GLY A 153 -1.16 -3.22 -21.21
C GLY A 153 0.10 -3.98 -21.63
N GLN A 154 0.99 -4.28 -20.69
CA GLN A 154 2.22 -5.04 -20.92
C GLN A 154 1.92 -6.40 -21.55
N VAL A 155 1.01 -7.15 -20.93
CA VAL A 155 0.62 -8.48 -21.40
C VAL A 155 -0.05 -8.43 -22.77
N SER A 156 -0.87 -7.40 -23.03
CA SER A 156 -1.50 -7.19 -24.34
C SER A 156 -0.48 -6.92 -25.47
N LYS A 157 0.68 -6.37 -25.14
CA LYS A 157 1.82 -6.20 -26.07
C LYS A 157 2.72 -7.44 -26.15
N GLY A 158 2.40 -8.51 -25.43
CA GLY A 158 3.24 -9.69 -25.34
C GLY A 158 4.45 -9.56 -24.41
N LYS A 159 4.51 -8.51 -23.56
CA LYS A 159 5.57 -8.31 -22.58
C LYS A 159 5.30 -9.11 -21.30
N ILE A 160 6.37 -9.36 -20.55
CA ILE A 160 6.28 -9.86 -19.17
C ILE A 160 5.68 -8.78 -18.28
N ALA A 161 4.71 -9.16 -17.46
CA ALA A 161 4.10 -8.27 -16.49
C ALA A 161 5.09 -7.92 -15.37
N GLU A 162 5.31 -6.63 -15.15
CA GLU A 162 6.19 -6.16 -14.09
C GLU A 162 5.46 -6.11 -12.74
N SER A 163 6.21 -6.35 -11.67
CA SER A 163 5.82 -5.99 -10.31
C SER A 163 6.57 -4.75 -9.88
N PHE A 164 5.87 -3.80 -9.27
CA PHE A 164 6.47 -2.56 -8.81
C PHE A 164 6.54 -2.52 -7.30
N ILE A 165 7.72 -2.18 -6.78
CA ILE A 165 7.94 -2.03 -5.35
C ILE A 165 8.56 -0.68 -5.08
N THR A 166 7.93 0.10 -4.22
CA THR A 166 8.56 1.31 -3.68
C THR A 166 9.50 0.95 -2.55
N VAL A 167 10.75 1.38 -2.62
CA VAL A 167 11.78 1.16 -1.61
C VAL A 167 12.17 2.51 -1.01
N TYR A 168 12.11 2.60 0.33
CA TYR A 168 12.40 3.82 1.07
C TYR A 168 12.81 3.53 2.53
N GLY A 169 13.20 4.58 3.27
CA GLY A 169 13.62 4.53 4.67
C GLY A 169 15.08 4.95 4.87
N SER A 170 15.52 5.19 6.12
CA SER A 170 16.85 5.77 6.36
C SER A 170 18.02 4.80 6.11
N ALA A 171 17.76 3.49 6.07
CA ALA A 171 18.82 2.50 5.84
C ALA A 171 19.19 2.33 4.36
N VAL A 172 18.51 3.03 3.45
CA VAL A 172 18.76 2.99 2.01
C VAL A 172 18.90 4.41 1.44
N GLU A 173 19.70 4.55 0.39
CA GLU A 173 19.92 5.84 -0.25
C GLU A 173 18.81 6.20 -1.24
N GLY A 174 18.10 7.28 -0.93
CA GLY A 174 17.06 7.83 -1.77
C GLY A 174 15.82 6.94 -1.84
N ASN A 175 14.75 7.52 -2.39
CA ASN A 175 13.52 6.82 -2.63
C ASN A 175 13.56 6.21 -4.04
N LYS A 176 13.28 4.92 -4.18
CA LYS A 176 13.32 4.23 -5.47
C LYS A 176 12.02 3.50 -5.71
N VAL A 177 11.62 3.42 -6.98
CA VAL A 177 10.60 2.46 -7.41
C VAL A 177 11.31 1.41 -8.24
N LEU A 178 11.18 0.14 -7.87
CA LEU A 178 11.78 -0.97 -8.59
C LEU A 178 10.74 -1.62 -9.49
N ALA A 179 11.09 -1.85 -10.76
CA ALA A 179 10.34 -2.73 -11.65
C ALA A 179 11.01 -4.10 -11.66
N LEU A 180 10.27 -5.13 -11.26
CA LEU A 180 10.73 -6.50 -11.10
C LEU A 180 10.02 -7.40 -12.12
N LYS A 181 10.79 -8.23 -12.83
CA LYS A 181 10.26 -9.20 -13.81
C LYS A 181 10.31 -10.64 -13.31
N LYS A 182 10.90 -10.87 -12.14
CA LYS A 182 10.96 -12.16 -11.44
C LYS A 182 10.61 -12.01 -9.96
N GLU A 183 10.41 -13.13 -9.29
CA GLU A 183 10.40 -13.16 -7.83
C GLU A 183 11.76 -12.71 -7.29
N ALA A 184 11.76 -11.93 -6.21
CA ALA A 184 12.96 -11.43 -5.57
C ALA A 184 12.89 -11.62 -4.05
N THR A 185 14.01 -11.88 -3.41
CA THR A 185 14.15 -11.88 -1.96
C THR A 185 14.31 -10.46 -1.42
N TYR A 186 14.03 -10.23 -0.14
CA TYR A 186 14.32 -8.93 0.47
C TYR A 186 15.82 -8.59 0.39
N ARG A 187 16.71 -9.60 0.44
CA ARG A 187 18.14 -9.43 0.24
C ARG A 187 18.49 -8.90 -1.16
N GLU A 188 17.98 -9.53 -2.22
CA GLU A 188 18.17 -9.05 -3.59
C GLU A 188 17.67 -7.61 -3.76
N ILE A 189 16.56 -7.24 -3.11
CA ILE A 189 16.05 -5.85 -3.13
C ILE A 189 17.00 -4.87 -2.42
N ILE A 190 17.62 -5.27 -1.30
CA ILE A 190 18.61 -4.45 -0.59
C ILE A 190 19.82 -4.20 -1.49
N GLU A 191 20.35 -5.26 -2.10
CA GLU A 191 21.50 -5.19 -3.02
C GLU A 191 21.18 -4.30 -4.22
N ALA A 192 20.00 -4.47 -4.82
CA ALA A 192 19.49 -3.68 -5.95
C ALA A 192 19.46 -2.17 -5.70
N VAL A 193 19.26 -1.74 -4.45
CA VAL A 193 19.22 -0.33 -4.08
C VAL A 193 20.53 0.20 -3.52
N ASN A 194 21.61 -0.60 -3.57
CA ASN A 194 22.90 -0.35 -2.92
C ASN A 194 22.75 -0.15 -1.39
N GLY A 195 21.78 -0.83 -0.78
CA GLY A 195 21.61 -0.87 0.67
C GLY A 195 22.65 -1.76 1.33
N SER A 196 22.96 -1.47 2.59
CA SER A 196 23.83 -2.32 3.42
C SER A 196 22.99 -2.98 4.50
N VAL A 197 23.07 -4.32 4.58
CA VAL A 197 22.38 -5.11 5.61
C VAL A 197 22.78 -4.66 7.01
N ASP A 198 24.04 -4.25 7.21
CA ASP A 198 24.57 -3.79 8.49
C ASP A 198 23.92 -2.48 8.98
N LYS A 199 23.39 -1.67 8.05
CA LYS A 199 22.66 -0.44 8.39
C LYS A 199 21.19 -0.69 8.71
N ILE A 200 20.66 -1.89 8.43
CA ILE A 200 19.24 -2.21 8.57
C ILE A 200 18.99 -2.75 9.98
N ALA A 201 18.32 -1.94 10.80
CA ALA A 201 17.77 -2.38 12.08
C ALA A 201 16.43 -3.13 11.89
N LYS A 202 15.65 -2.74 10.88
CA LYS A 202 14.32 -3.33 10.65
C LYS A 202 13.86 -3.21 9.20
N VAL A 203 13.17 -4.26 8.74
CA VAL A 203 12.51 -4.32 7.43
C VAL A 203 11.00 -4.46 7.61
N VAL A 204 10.24 -3.70 6.83
CA VAL A 204 8.77 -3.69 6.87
C VAL A 204 8.20 -3.79 5.46
N ASP A 205 7.33 -4.77 5.22
CA ASP A 205 6.63 -4.98 3.96
C ASP A 205 5.16 -4.51 4.06
N GLY A 206 4.72 -3.65 3.14
CA GLY A 206 3.32 -3.21 3.02
C GLY A 206 3.05 -1.76 3.47
N GLY A 207 4.09 -0.98 3.73
CA GLY A 207 4.00 0.44 4.06
C GLY A 207 4.14 0.71 5.56
N SER A 208 4.17 1.98 5.94
CA SER A 208 4.50 2.33 7.33
C SER A 208 3.40 1.91 8.30
N LEU A 209 2.11 2.17 8.02
CA LEU A 209 1.06 2.11 9.07
C LEU A 209 0.64 0.69 9.43
N ASN A 210 0.49 -0.20 8.44
CA ASN A 210 0.03 -1.57 8.67
C ASN A 210 0.95 -2.64 8.06
N GLY A 211 2.17 -2.25 7.68
CA GLY A 211 3.16 -3.16 7.17
C GLY A 211 3.57 -4.22 8.19
N LYS A 212 4.08 -5.34 7.67
CA LYS A 212 4.53 -6.49 8.45
C LYS A 212 6.04 -6.46 8.59
N GLN A 213 6.52 -6.71 9.79
CA GLN A 213 7.95 -6.89 10.02
C GLN A 213 8.44 -8.15 9.29
N VAL A 214 9.55 -8.00 8.58
CA VAL A 214 10.27 -9.09 7.94
C VAL A 214 11.42 -9.50 8.85
N TYR A 215 11.52 -10.80 9.12
CA TYR A 215 12.56 -11.37 9.99
C TYR A 215 13.64 -12.11 9.22
N ASN A 216 13.27 -12.75 8.11
CA ASN A 216 14.21 -13.46 7.24
C ASN A 216 14.31 -12.72 5.91
N LEU A 217 15.50 -12.21 5.59
CA LEU A 217 15.77 -11.47 4.36
C LEU A 217 15.82 -12.37 3.12
N ASP A 218 16.00 -13.68 3.31
CA ASP A 218 16.04 -14.66 2.23
C ASP A 218 14.62 -15.10 1.82
N ASN A 219 13.59 -14.66 2.55
CA ASN A 219 12.21 -14.82 2.10
C ASN A 219 11.95 -14.00 0.84
N LYS A 220 11.14 -14.56 -0.07
CA LYS A 220 10.67 -13.86 -1.26
C LYS A 220 9.63 -12.80 -0.89
N ILE A 221 9.70 -11.66 -1.56
CA ILE A 221 8.60 -10.70 -1.64
C ILE A 221 7.38 -11.40 -2.25
N THR A 222 6.20 -10.91 -1.94
CA THR A 222 4.96 -11.47 -2.49
C THR A 222 4.41 -10.58 -3.60
N SER A 223 3.50 -11.09 -4.41
CA SER A 223 2.75 -10.28 -5.39
C SER A 223 1.90 -9.16 -4.74
N LYS A 224 1.68 -9.24 -3.43
CA LYS A 224 0.99 -8.24 -2.61
C LYS A 224 1.94 -7.19 -2.04
N SER A 225 3.26 -7.41 -2.11
CA SER A 225 4.27 -6.47 -1.62
C SER A 225 4.32 -5.28 -2.56
N ARG A 226 3.96 -4.10 -2.04
CA ARG A 226 3.82 -2.84 -2.79
C ARG A 226 4.84 -1.78 -2.38
N SER A 227 5.36 -1.90 -1.16
CA SER A 227 6.48 -1.10 -0.70
C SER A 227 7.26 -1.84 0.38
N ILE A 228 8.57 -1.62 0.40
CA ILE A 228 9.47 -2.13 1.42
C ILE A 228 10.16 -0.94 2.08
N LEU A 229 10.06 -0.91 3.40
CA LEU A 229 10.63 0.12 4.24
C LEU A 229 11.84 -0.45 5.00
N PHE A 230 13.01 0.14 4.77
CA PHE A 230 14.28 -0.23 5.40
C PHE A 230 14.71 0.83 6.39
N LEU A 231 14.80 0.45 7.66
CA LEU A 231 14.99 1.37 8.77
C LEU A 231 16.32 1.14 9.45
N SER A 232 17.01 2.22 9.76
CA SER A 232 18.22 2.19 10.58
C SER A 232 17.88 2.27 12.07
N ASN A 233 18.90 2.18 12.92
CA ASN A 233 18.73 2.39 14.36
C ASN A 233 18.22 3.79 14.71
N GLU A 234 18.42 4.79 13.85
CA GLU A 234 17.96 6.17 14.07
C GLU A 234 16.45 6.32 13.89
N ASP A 235 15.87 5.51 13.00
CA ASP A 235 14.42 5.43 12.84
C ASP A 235 13.78 4.61 13.94
N LEU A 236 14.58 3.88 14.72
CA LEU A 236 14.00 3.09 15.78
C LEU A 236 13.32 4.02 16.78
N PRO A 237 12.10 3.67 17.13
CA PRO A 237 11.28 4.45 18.02
C PRO A 237 11.92 4.69 19.37
N SER A 238 11.73 5.89 19.92
CA SER A 238 11.98 6.08 21.34
C SER A 238 11.01 5.18 22.12
N ASN A 239 11.50 4.62 23.24
CA ASN A 239 10.66 3.86 24.15
C ASN A 239 9.74 4.76 25.00
N GLU A 240 9.70 6.07 24.71
CA GLU A 240 8.94 7.05 25.47
C GLU A 240 7.51 7.13 24.96
N ALA A 241 6.63 6.33 25.55
CA ALA A 241 5.19 6.55 25.49
C ALA A 241 4.77 7.40 26.69
N TYR A 242 3.96 8.43 26.45
CA TYR A 242 3.42 9.28 27.50
C TYR A 242 1.97 8.89 27.83
N SER A 243 1.49 9.36 28.97
CA SER A 243 0.07 9.22 29.33
C SER A 243 -0.85 9.89 28.31
N CYS A 244 -2.04 9.32 28.13
CA CYS A 244 -3.05 9.89 27.26
C CYS A 244 -3.48 11.27 27.77
N ILE A 245 -3.44 12.28 26.89
CA ILE A 245 -3.87 13.65 27.19
C ILE A 245 -5.33 13.94 26.77
N ASN A 246 -6.11 12.91 26.45
CA ASN A 246 -7.54 13.01 26.07
C ASN A 246 -7.86 13.95 24.88
N CYS A 247 -6.91 14.14 23.96
CA CYS A 247 -7.07 15.05 22.80
C CYS A 247 -8.10 14.61 21.73
N SER A 248 -8.63 13.39 21.84
CA SER A 248 -9.63 12.79 20.93
C SER A 248 -9.21 12.69 19.45
N LYS A 249 -7.91 12.80 19.12
CA LYS A 249 -7.43 12.65 17.73
C LYS A 249 -7.67 11.23 17.19
N CYS A 250 -7.40 10.20 17.99
CA CYS A 250 -7.59 8.81 17.59
C CYS A 250 -9.07 8.49 17.27
N LEU A 251 -10.01 9.06 18.04
CA LEU A 251 -11.45 8.95 17.80
C LEU A 251 -11.83 9.55 16.43
N ARG A 252 -11.38 10.78 16.15
CA ARG A 252 -11.68 11.47 14.88
C ARG A 252 -11.02 10.83 13.65
N ALA A 253 -9.90 10.15 13.84
CA ALA A 253 -9.15 9.52 12.75
C ALA A 253 -9.64 8.10 12.41
N CYS A 254 -10.45 7.46 13.26
CA CYS A 254 -10.90 6.10 13.03
C CYS A 254 -11.94 6.04 11.89
N PRO A 255 -11.67 5.31 10.79
CA PRO A 255 -12.61 5.20 9.67
C PRO A 255 -13.88 4.41 10.04
N GLU A 256 -13.77 3.49 11.00
CA GLU A 256 -14.87 2.65 11.50
C GLU A 256 -15.67 3.32 12.63
N GLY A 257 -15.32 4.55 13.02
CA GLY A 257 -15.99 5.28 14.11
C GLY A 257 -15.82 4.65 15.50
N LEU A 258 -14.85 3.75 15.67
CA LEU A 258 -14.54 3.14 16.96
C LEU A 258 -13.91 4.16 17.92
N ASN A 259 -13.93 3.88 19.23
CA ASN A 259 -13.18 4.61 20.24
C ASN A 259 -11.86 3.88 20.56
N PRO A 260 -10.73 4.24 19.90
CA PRO A 260 -9.55 3.38 19.93
C PRO A 260 -8.84 3.41 21.29
N ILE A 261 -8.86 4.54 21.99
CA ILE A 261 -8.23 4.64 23.31
C ILE A 261 -9.00 3.82 24.35
N LYS A 262 -10.34 3.79 24.29
CA LYS A 262 -11.15 2.92 25.15
C LYS A 262 -10.85 1.45 24.89
N LEU A 263 -10.72 1.04 23.62
CA LEU A 263 -10.33 -0.32 23.25
C LEU A 263 -8.92 -0.68 23.74
N TYR A 264 -7.99 0.27 23.69
CA TYR A 264 -6.65 0.12 24.29
C TYR A 264 -6.74 -0.10 25.81
N ASP A 265 -7.52 0.69 26.54
CA ASP A 265 -7.70 0.54 27.98
C ASP A 265 -8.37 -0.79 28.36
N LEU A 266 -9.32 -1.26 27.55
CA LEU A 266 -9.95 -2.57 27.69
C LEU A 266 -8.94 -3.71 27.50
N TYR A 267 -8.09 -3.61 26.46
CA TYR A 267 -6.99 -4.54 26.25
C TYR A 267 -6.01 -4.56 27.44
N LYS A 268 -5.61 -3.39 27.96
CA LYS A 268 -4.66 -3.30 29.09
C LYS A 268 -5.21 -3.90 30.37
N ARG A 269 -6.53 -3.89 30.55
CA ARG A 269 -7.25 -4.51 31.67
C ARG A 269 -7.67 -5.97 31.39
N ASN A 270 -7.34 -6.50 30.21
CA ASN A 270 -7.71 -7.84 29.76
C ASN A 270 -9.24 -8.08 29.76
N GLU A 271 -10.03 -7.04 29.52
CA GLU A 271 -11.51 -7.07 29.52
C GLU A 271 -12.05 -7.43 28.13
N LYS A 272 -11.99 -8.72 27.78
CA LYS A 272 -12.37 -9.24 26.45
C LYS A 272 -13.83 -8.98 26.09
N GLU A 273 -14.77 -9.28 26.98
CA GLU A 273 -16.22 -9.18 26.70
C GLU A 273 -16.60 -7.72 26.37
N GLU A 274 -16.11 -6.78 27.19
CA GLU A 274 -16.32 -5.36 26.95
C GLU A 274 -15.57 -4.88 25.70
N PHE A 275 -14.38 -5.40 25.38
CA PHE A 275 -13.69 -5.09 24.12
C PHE A 275 -14.56 -5.42 22.88
N ILE A 276 -15.19 -6.60 22.86
CA ILE A 276 -16.10 -6.99 21.77
C ILE A 276 -17.36 -6.12 21.77
N LYS A 277 -17.94 -5.86 22.95
CA LYS A 277 -19.12 -5.00 23.09
C LYS A 277 -18.88 -3.58 22.58
N PHE A 278 -17.67 -3.05 22.73
CA PHE A 278 -17.25 -1.77 22.17
C PHE A 278 -16.81 -1.83 20.69
N GLY A 279 -16.99 -2.97 20.02
CA GLY A 279 -16.75 -3.16 18.59
C GLY A 279 -15.27 -3.36 18.22
N GLY A 280 -14.44 -3.82 19.15
CA GLY A 280 -13.01 -4.03 18.90
C GLY A 280 -12.70 -5.06 17.80
N ASP A 281 -13.63 -5.99 17.56
CA ASP A 281 -13.62 -6.97 16.46
C ASP A 281 -13.77 -6.33 15.08
N LYS A 282 -14.48 -5.20 15.00
CA LYS A 282 -14.70 -4.43 13.75
C LYS A 282 -13.48 -3.63 13.31
N CYS A 283 -12.42 -3.55 14.12
CA CYS A 283 -11.21 -2.82 13.76
C CYS A 283 -10.56 -3.42 12.49
N ILE A 284 -10.34 -2.58 11.48
CA ILE A 284 -9.74 -2.95 10.18
C ILE A 284 -8.20 -2.89 10.16
N ASP A 285 -7.55 -2.73 11.32
CA ASP A 285 -6.08 -2.75 11.46
C ASP A 285 -5.33 -1.71 10.60
N CYS A 286 -5.91 -0.52 10.41
CA CYS A 286 -5.34 0.55 9.58
C CYS A 286 -4.18 1.35 10.21
N GLY A 287 -4.00 1.30 11.53
CA GLY A 287 -2.87 1.97 12.22
C GLY A 287 -3.03 3.48 12.49
N LEU A 288 -4.07 4.12 11.97
CA LEU A 288 -4.24 5.58 12.06
C LEU A 288 -4.33 6.11 13.49
N CYS A 289 -4.90 5.35 14.42
CA CYS A 289 -5.05 5.76 15.82
C CYS A 289 -3.71 5.92 16.55
N SER A 290 -2.74 5.01 16.33
CA SER A 290 -1.36 5.17 16.80
C SER A 290 -0.71 6.36 16.12
N TYR A 291 -0.84 6.46 14.78
CA TYR A 291 -0.18 7.50 13.99
C TYR A 291 -0.54 8.92 14.42
N VAL A 292 -1.82 9.20 14.70
CA VAL A 292 -2.25 10.56 15.10
C VAL A 292 -2.07 10.85 16.59
N CYS A 293 -1.60 9.89 17.39
CA CYS A 293 -1.52 10.02 18.85
C CYS A 293 -0.33 10.89 19.27
N PRO A 294 -0.54 12.06 19.87
CA PRO A 294 0.56 12.93 20.29
C PRO A 294 1.29 12.40 21.53
N SER A 295 0.63 11.55 22.32
CA SER A 295 1.22 10.87 23.49
C SER A 295 2.00 9.62 23.09
N ASN A 296 2.07 9.32 21.79
CA ASN A 296 2.83 8.19 21.29
C ASN A 296 2.41 6.82 21.89
N ILE A 297 1.09 6.60 21.96
CA ILE A 297 0.51 5.35 22.48
C ILE A 297 0.28 4.39 21.32
N GLU A 298 0.77 3.16 21.47
CA GLU A 298 0.62 2.09 20.47
C GLU A 298 -0.76 1.42 20.49
N ILE A 299 -1.78 2.21 20.20
CA ILE A 299 -3.19 1.82 20.23
C ILE A 299 -3.49 0.71 19.22
N ALA A 300 -3.01 0.84 17.98
CA ALA A 300 -3.35 -0.09 16.91
C ALA A 300 -2.84 -1.52 17.20
N GLN A 301 -1.61 -1.64 17.68
CA GLN A 301 -1.02 -2.95 18.00
C GLN A 301 -1.72 -3.62 19.19
N ALA A 302 -2.11 -2.84 20.20
CA ALA A 302 -2.90 -3.35 21.33
C ALA A 302 -4.25 -3.93 20.86
N ILE A 303 -5.00 -3.18 20.05
CA ILE A 303 -6.29 -3.64 19.51
C ILE A 303 -6.10 -4.88 18.64
N LYS A 304 -5.09 -4.90 17.77
CA LYS A 304 -4.77 -6.06 16.92
C LYS A 304 -4.45 -7.31 17.75
N THR A 305 -3.74 -7.14 18.86
CA THR A 305 -3.43 -8.23 19.79
C THR A 305 -4.69 -8.69 20.52
N ALA A 306 -5.53 -7.76 20.96
CA ALA A 306 -6.81 -8.06 21.62
C ALA A 306 -7.77 -8.87 20.74
N LYS A 307 -7.74 -8.67 19.41
CA LYS A 307 -8.52 -9.49 18.46
C LYS A 307 -8.15 -10.97 18.48
N THR A 308 -6.98 -11.32 19.00
CA THR A 308 -6.54 -12.73 19.13
C THR A 308 -6.91 -13.37 20.46
N PHE A 309 -7.63 -12.65 21.34
CA PHE A 309 -8.19 -13.25 22.55
C PHE A 309 -9.06 -14.45 22.18
N LYS A 310 -8.58 -15.66 22.50
CA LYS A 310 -9.36 -16.90 22.35
C LYS A 310 -10.55 -16.88 23.26
#